data_AF-A0A5N4D448-F1
#
_entry.id   AF-A0A5N4D448-F1
#
_cell.length_a   1.000
_cell.length_b   1.000
_cell.length_c   1.000
_cell.angle_alpha   90.00
_cell.angle_beta   90.00
_cell.angle_gamma   90.00
#
_symmetry.space_group_name_H-M   'P 1'
#
loop_
_entity.id
_entity.type
_entity.pdbx_description
1 polymer ?
#
loop_
_entity_poly.entity_id
_entity_poly.type
_entity_poly.pdbx_seq_one_letter_code
_entity_poly.pdbx_strand_id
1 'polypeptide(L)'
;MEKKDIPVVHQLLTRYLKQFHLTPVMSQEEVEHWFYPQENIIDTFVVENANGEEGEAAFICLHLSLFLPTTAQKGFDVFNALDLMENKTFLEKLKFGIGDGNLQYYLYNWKCPSMGAEKVGLVLQ
;
A
#
# COMPACT_ATOMS: atom_id res chain seq x y z
N MET A 1 0.74 -13.33 4.13
CA MET A 1 1.60 -13.53 2.96
C MET A 1 2.65 -14.56 3.30
N GLU A 2 2.83 -15.56 2.46
CA GLU A 2 3.88 -16.58 2.50
C GLU A 2 4.86 -16.39 1.34
N LYS A 3 6.00 -17.12 1.35
CA LYS A 3 6.99 -17.02 0.28
C LYS A 3 6.46 -17.43 -1.10
N LYS A 4 5.48 -18.34 -1.13
CA LYS A 4 4.85 -18.80 -2.38
C LYS A 4 4.06 -17.68 -3.07
N ASP A 5 3.59 -16.68 -2.31
CA ASP A 5 2.73 -15.59 -2.80
C ASP A 5 3.55 -14.47 -3.47
N ILE A 6 4.87 -14.41 -3.25
CA ILE A 6 5.76 -13.33 -3.75
C ILE A 6 5.60 -13.09 -5.26
N PRO A 7 5.60 -14.11 -6.14
CA PRO A 7 5.46 -13.88 -7.57
C PRO A 7 4.12 -13.25 -7.96
N VAL A 8 3.04 -13.66 -7.30
CA VAL A 8 1.69 -13.15 -7.59
C VAL A 8 1.52 -11.74 -7.04
N VAL A 9 1.98 -11.48 -5.82
CA VAL A 9 2.01 -10.14 -5.22
C VAL A 9 2.79 -9.17 -6.12
N HIS A 10 3.96 -9.57 -6.61
CA HIS A 10 4.77 -8.77 -7.55
C HIS A 10 4.00 -8.44 -8.83
N GLN A 11 3.33 -9.43 -9.43
CA GLN A 11 2.55 -9.24 -10.65
C GLN A 11 1.37 -8.28 -10.43
N LEU A 12 0.62 -8.45 -9.33
CA LEU A 12 -0.54 -7.63 -8.99
C LEU A 12 -0.12 -6.20 -8.66
N LEU A 13 0.91 -6.01 -7.84
CA LEU A 13 1.44 -4.69 -7.49
C LEU A 13 1.92 -3.95 -8.74
N THR A 14 2.67 -4.63 -9.60
CA THR A 14 3.14 -4.06 -10.87
C THR A 14 1.99 -3.66 -11.78
N ARG A 15 0.93 -4.47 -11.85
CA ARG A 15 -0.27 -4.15 -12.64
C ARG A 15 -1.01 -2.95 -12.07
N TYR A 16 -1.17 -2.89 -10.76
CA TYR A 16 -1.87 -1.79 -10.09
C TYR A 16 -1.15 -0.47 -10.26
N LEU A 17 0.15 -0.43 -9.97
CA LEU A 17 0.92 0.81 -9.95
C LEU A 17 0.96 1.52 -11.32
N LYS A 18 0.76 0.80 -12.43
CA LYS A 18 0.72 1.37 -13.79
C LYS A 18 -0.30 2.50 -14.00
N GLN A 19 -1.31 2.65 -13.14
CA GLN A 19 -2.30 3.72 -13.27
C GLN A 19 -1.84 5.08 -12.70
N PHE A 20 -0.72 5.11 -11.97
CA PHE A 20 -0.18 6.32 -11.35
C PHE A 20 1.01 6.88 -12.14
N HIS A 21 1.37 8.13 -11.86
CA HIS A 21 2.42 8.85 -12.59
C HIS A 21 3.81 8.75 -11.92
N LEU A 22 3.84 8.57 -10.59
CA LEU A 22 5.07 8.37 -9.82
C LEU A 22 4.97 7.06 -9.03
N THR A 23 5.72 6.04 -9.44
CA THR A 23 5.69 4.71 -8.83
C THR A 23 7.06 4.05 -8.79
N PRO A 24 7.34 3.21 -7.78
CA PRO A 24 8.48 2.32 -7.83
C PRO A 24 8.23 1.20 -8.84
N VAL A 25 9.28 0.80 -9.56
CA VAL A 25 9.30 -0.45 -10.33
C VAL A 25 10.15 -1.42 -9.51
N MET A 26 9.52 -2.47 -9.00
CA MET A 26 10.18 -3.43 -8.11
C MET A 26 10.42 -4.76 -8.81
N SER A 27 11.51 -5.42 -8.44
CA SER A 27 11.79 -6.84 -8.67
C SER A 27 11.03 -7.73 -7.67
N GLN A 28 11.10 -9.05 -7.86
CA GLN A 28 10.50 -9.99 -6.89
C GLN A 28 11.25 -9.97 -5.57
N GLU A 29 12.57 -9.81 -5.61
CA GLU A 29 13.43 -9.72 -4.43
C GLU A 29 13.12 -8.45 -3.62
N GLU A 30 12.84 -7.32 -4.30
CA GLU A 30 12.39 -6.10 -3.63
C GLU A 30 10.99 -6.25 -3.06
N VAL A 31 10.08 -6.94 -3.75
CA VAL A 31 8.75 -7.25 -3.19
C VAL A 31 8.87 -8.15 -1.95
N GLU A 32 9.73 -9.16 -1.96
CA GLU A 32 10.03 -9.96 -0.77
C GLU A 32 10.57 -9.06 0.35
N HIS A 33 11.55 -8.20 0.07
CA HIS A 33 12.15 -7.33 1.07
C HIS A 33 11.15 -6.36 1.71
N TRP A 34 10.28 -5.75 0.91
CA TRP A 34 9.36 -4.69 1.36
C TRP A 34 8.01 -5.20 1.86
N PHE A 35 7.55 -6.38 1.43
CA PHE A 35 6.21 -6.88 1.77
C PHE A 35 6.22 -8.19 2.56
N TYR A 36 7.33 -8.93 2.65
CA TYR A 36 7.34 -10.15 3.44
C TYR A 36 7.16 -9.83 4.93
N PRO A 37 6.16 -10.41 5.62
CA PRO A 37 5.85 -10.04 7.00
C PRO A 37 7.04 -10.24 7.94
N GLN A 38 7.32 -9.22 8.73
CA GLN A 38 8.33 -9.23 9.79
C GLN A 38 7.70 -8.71 11.07
N GLU A 39 7.77 -9.50 12.13
CA GLU A 39 7.13 -9.19 13.41
C GLU A 39 7.56 -7.81 13.92
N ASN A 40 6.59 -6.97 14.28
CA ASN A 40 6.78 -5.60 14.76
C ASN A 40 7.43 -4.64 13.75
N ILE A 41 7.56 -5.01 12.47
CA ILE A 41 8.11 -4.16 11.41
C ILE A 41 7.07 -3.93 10.30
N ILE A 42 6.59 -5.01 9.67
CA ILE A 42 5.64 -4.94 8.58
C ILE A 42 4.71 -6.15 8.57
N ASP A 43 3.43 -5.87 8.34
CA ASP A 43 2.38 -6.86 8.23
C ASP A 43 1.76 -6.81 6.83
N THR A 44 1.82 -7.93 6.12
CA THR A 44 1.19 -8.08 4.80
C THR A 44 0.27 -9.29 4.78
N PHE A 45 -0.96 -9.04 4.40
CA PHE A 45 -1.99 -10.05 4.26
C PHE A 45 -2.35 -10.22 2.79
N VAL A 46 -2.70 -11.45 2.44
CA VAL A 46 -3.14 -11.85 1.10
C VAL A 46 -4.56 -12.37 1.23
N VAL A 47 -5.45 -11.94 0.32
CA VAL A 47 -6.81 -12.49 0.20
C VAL A 47 -6.81 -13.57 -0.89
N GLU A 48 -7.13 -14.79 -0.47
CA GLU A 48 -7.32 -15.93 -1.37
C GLU A 48 -8.82 -16.08 -1.67
N ASN A 49 -9.19 -16.24 -2.94
CA ASN A 49 -10.56 -16.57 -3.32
C ASN A 49 -10.85 -18.04 -3.02
N ALA A 50 -12.14 -18.41 -2.94
CA ALA A 50 -12.59 -19.78 -2.69
C ALA A 50 -12.03 -20.84 -3.67
N ASN A 51 -11.54 -20.41 -4.85
CA ASN A 51 -10.93 -21.29 -5.86
C ASN A 51 -9.42 -21.52 -5.64
N GLY A 52 -8.82 -20.98 -4.58
CA GLY A 52 -7.38 -21.00 -4.36
C GLY A 52 -6.60 -20.07 -5.30
N GLU A 53 -7.30 -19.27 -6.11
CA GLU A 53 -6.71 -18.18 -6.86
C GLU A 53 -6.58 -16.96 -5.95
N GLU A 54 -5.39 -16.37 -5.93
CA GLU A 54 -5.11 -15.09 -5.29
C GLU A 54 -5.81 -13.98 -6.09
N GLY A 55 -7.09 -13.74 -5.79
CA GLY A 55 -7.97 -12.92 -6.61
C GLY A 55 -7.63 -11.43 -6.61
N GLU A 56 -7.21 -10.89 -5.46
CA GLU A 56 -6.98 -9.45 -5.26
C GLU A 56 -5.88 -9.26 -4.20
N ALA A 57 -4.97 -10.22 -4.12
CA ALA A 57 -4.14 -10.53 -2.96
C ALA A 57 -3.15 -9.45 -2.49
N ALA A 58 -2.73 -8.51 -3.34
CA ALA A 58 -1.64 -7.60 -2.98
C ALA A 58 -2.07 -6.32 -2.24
N PHE A 59 -3.37 -6.08 -2.06
CA PHE A 59 -3.85 -4.75 -1.66
C PHE A 59 -3.97 -4.48 -0.17
N ILE A 60 -3.70 -5.42 0.74
CA ILE A 60 -4.04 -5.19 2.16
C ILE A 60 -3.20 -4.06 2.80
N CYS A 61 -1.98 -3.79 2.31
CA CYS A 61 -1.23 -2.61 2.76
C CYS A 61 -1.86 -1.27 2.30
N LEU A 62 -2.72 -1.30 1.28
CA LEU A 62 -3.39 -0.13 0.69
C LEU A 62 -4.88 -0.03 1.04
N HIS A 63 -5.56 -1.16 1.26
CA HIS A 63 -6.99 -1.21 1.56
C HIS A 63 -7.21 -1.25 3.08
N LEU A 64 -7.22 -0.05 3.66
CA LEU A 64 -7.27 0.18 5.11
C LEU A 64 -8.45 -0.50 5.82
N SER A 65 -9.54 -0.79 5.12
CA SER A 65 -10.77 -1.33 5.72
C SER A 65 -10.62 -2.74 6.31
N LEU A 66 -9.75 -3.58 5.75
CA LEU A 66 -9.49 -4.93 6.27
C LEU A 66 -8.40 -4.94 7.35
N PHE A 67 -7.55 -3.92 7.39
CA PHE A 67 -6.42 -3.86 8.31
C PHE A 67 -6.79 -3.31 9.70
N LEU A 68 -7.74 -2.37 9.78
CA LEU A 68 -8.18 -1.74 11.04
C LEU A 68 -8.62 -2.74 12.14
N PRO A 69 -9.37 -3.82 11.85
CA PRO A 69 -9.71 -4.81 12.87
C PRO A 69 -8.48 -5.56 13.39
N THR A 70 -7.52 -5.87 12.51
CA THR A 70 -6.29 -6.58 12.87
C THR A 70 -5.38 -5.71 13.72
N THR A 71 -5.25 -4.42 13.42
CA THR A 71 -4.47 -3.48 14.24
C THR A 71 -5.03 -3.35 15.64
N ALA A 72 -6.36 -3.32 15.78
CA ALA A 72 -7.02 -3.29 17.07
C ALA A 72 -6.73 -4.58 17.88
N GLN A 73 -6.77 -5.75 17.24
CA GLN A 73 -6.41 -7.02 17.89
C GLN A 73 -4.95 -7.08 18.33
N LYS A 74 -4.04 -6.44 17.59
CA LYS A 74 -2.62 -6.34 17.93
C LYS A 74 -2.30 -5.24 18.95
N GLY A 75 -3.29 -4.48 19.40
CA GLY A 75 -3.12 -3.44 20.41
C GLY A 75 -2.47 -2.16 19.91
N PHE A 76 -2.58 -1.84 18.61
CA PHE A 76 -2.18 -0.53 18.09
C PHE A 76 -3.20 0.55 18.47
N ASP A 77 -2.72 1.71 18.93
CA ASP A 77 -3.57 2.81 19.39
C ASP A 77 -4.08 3.71 18.26
N VAL A 78 -3.23 3.95 17.24
CA VAL A 78 -3.50 4.88 16.15
C VAL A 78 -3.04 4.27 14.83
N PHE A 79 -3.82 4.45 13.78
CA PHE A 79 -3.46 4.07 12.42
C PHE A 79 -3.39 5.32 11.53
N ASN A 80 -2.26 5.51 10.86
CA ASN A 80 -2.00 6.67 10.00
C ASN A 80 -2.01 6.27 8.53
N ALA A 81 -2.53 7.14 7.68
CA ALA A 81 -2.53 6.95 6.23
C ALA A 81 -2.39 8.28 5.51
N LEU A 82 -1.70 8.24 4.37
CA LEU A 82 -1.62 9.37 3.44
C LEU A 82 -2.79 9.32 2.44
N ASP A 83 -3.15 10.47 1.90
CA ASP A 83 -4.24 10.62 0.91
C ASP A 83 -3.80 10.33 -0.54
N LEU A 84 -2.77 9.50 -0.69
CA LEU A 84 -2.20 9.05 -1.96
C LEU A 84 -3.11 8.02 -2.65
N MET A 85 -2.84 7.79 -3.94
CA MET A 85 -3.52 6.75 -4.73
C MET A 85 -5.06 6.91 -4.64
N GLU A 86 -5.78 5.85 -4.28
CA GLU A 86 -7.25 5.88 -4.16
C GLU A 86 -7.72 6.05 -2.70
N ASN A 87 -6.81 6.37 -1.76
CA ASN A 87 -7.10 6.35 -0.33
C ASN A 87 -8.23 7.30 0.07
N LYS A 88 -8.31 8.47 -0.59
CA LYS A 88 -9.39 9.45 -0.37
C LYS A 88 -10.80 8.86 -0.45
N THR A 89 -10.99 7.80 -1.24
CA THR A 89 -12.31 7.19 -1.48
C THR A 89 -12.89 6.45 -0.27
N PHE A 90 -12.04 6.08 0.71
CA PHE A 90 -12.43 5.32 1.89
C PHE A 90 -11.95 5.91 3.23
N LEU A 91 -11.00 6.84 3.26
CA LEU A 91 -10.51 7.44 4.52
C LEU A 91 -11.64 8.04 5.36
N GLU A 92 -12.52 8.85 4.76
CA GLU A 92 -13.66 9.44 5.47
C GLU A 92 -14.65 8.38 5.96
N LYS A 93 -14.95 7.37 5.14
CA LYS A 93 -15.86 6.26 5.48
C LYS A 93 -15.34 5.43 6.65
N LEU A 94 -14.02 5.29 6.76
CA LEU A 94 -13.33 4.60 7.85
C LEU A 94 -13.05 5.51 9.06
N LYS A 95 -13.61 6.73 9.08
CA LYS A 95 -13.50 7.69 10.18
C LYS A 95 -12.08 8.20 10.44
N PHE A 96 -11.23 8.25 9.42
CA PHE A 96 -9.94 8.94 9.53
C PHE A 96 -10.17 10.44 9.71
N GLY A 97 -9.49 11.03 10.69
CA GLY A 97 -9.37 12.48 10.83
C GLY A 97 -8.19 13.01 10.02
N ILE A 98 -8.34 14.17 9.40
CA ILE A 98 -7.24 14.85 8.71
C ILE A 98 -6.29 15.42 9.77
N GLY A 99 -5.00 15.10 9.65
CA GLY A 99 -3.94 15.69 10.47
C GLY A 99 -3.59 17.12 10.06
N ASP A 100 -2.70 17.76 10.80
CA ASP A 100 -2.17 19.09 10.48
C ASP A 100 -0.93 19.06 9.55
N GLY A 101 -0.29 17.89 9.43
CA GLY A 101 0.88 17.66 8.59
C GLY A 101 0.56 17.46 7.11
N ASN A 102 1.49 17.89 6.25
CA ASN A 102 1.49 17.59 4.82
C ASN A 102 2.82 16.96 4.42
N LEU A 103 2.77 15.90 3.61
CA LEU A 103 3.96 15.29 3.01
C LEU A 103 4.14 15.79 1.57
N GLN A 104 5.33 16.29 1.25
CA GLN A 104 5.63 16.86 -0.06
C GLN A 104 6.66 16.01 -0.79
N TYR A 105 6.40 15.69 -2.06
CA TYR A 105 7.28 14.89 -2.91
C TYR A 105 8.11 15.80 -3.82
N TYR A 106 9.43 15.57 -3.84
CA TYR A 106 10.36 16.30 -4.69
C TYR A 106 11.26 15.31 -5.45
N LEU A 107 11.57 15.65 -6.70
CA LEU A 107 12.56 14.93 -7.50
C LEU A 107 13.79 15.80 -7.68
N TYR A 108 14.96 15.26 -7.35
CA TYR A 108 16.24 15.94 -7.58
C TYR A 108 16.68 15.78 -9.03
N ASN A 109 17.08 16.87 -9.68
CA ASN A 109 17.57 16.87 -11.07
C ASN A 109 16.59 16.27 -12.10
N TRP A 110 15.28 16.36 -11.84
CA TRP A 110 14.24 15.87 -12.75
C TRP A 110 13.12 16.89 -12.89
N LYS A 111 12.81 17.28 -14.13
CA LYS A 111 11.74 18.24 -14.42
C LYS A 111 10.50 17.51 -14.94
N CYS A 112 9.38 17.69 -14.28
CA CYS A 112 8.07 17.18 -14.71
C CYS A 112 6.95 18.14 -14.29
N PRO A 113 5.75 18.03 -14.89
CA PRO A 113 4.56 18.71 -14.38
C PRO A 113 4.26 18.28 -12.92
N SER A 114 3.58 19.16 -12.17
CA SER A 114 2.99 18.78 -10.90
C SER A 114 1.85 17.78 -11.11
N MET A 115 1.55 17.00 -10.07
CA MET A 115 0.48 16.01 -10.08
C MET A 115 -0.25 16.02 -8.74
N GLY A 116 -1.51 15.61 -8.71
CA GLY A 116 -2.27 15.44 -7.48
C GLY A 116 -1.82 14.19 -6.71
N ALA A 117 -2.14 14.14 -5.41
CA ALA A 117 -1.82 13.01 -4.52
C ALA A 117 -2.38 11.68 -5.06
N GLU A 118 -3.52 11.71 -5.75
CA GLU A 118 -4.16 10.56 -6.39
C GLU A 118 -3.36 9.98 -7.57
N LYS A 119 -2.32 10.70 -8.03
CA LYS A 119 -1.39 10.25 -9.09
C LYS A 119 -0.04 9.80 -8.55
N VAL A 120 0.18 9.86 -7.24
CA VAL A 120 1.40 9.40 -6.57
C VAL A 120 1.13 8.00 -6.04
N GLY A 121 1.84 7.00 -6.57
CA GLY A 121 1.82 5.60 -6.13
C GLY A 121 3.14 5.18 -5.47
N LEU A 122 3.81 6.12 -4.81
CA LEU A 122 5.07 5.91 -4.11
C LEU A 122 4.87 6.27 -2.63
N VAL A 123 5.05 5.30 -1.74
CA VAL A 123 5.09 5.51 -0.29
C VAL A 123 6.55 5.41 0.15
N LEU A 124 7.02 6.40 0.91
CA LEU A 124 8.35 6.42 1.51
C LEU A 124 8.22 6.29 3.03
N GLN A 125 9.20 5.64 3.66
CA GLN A 125 9.31 5.48 5.12
C GLN A 125 9.83 6.74 5.80
#